data_AF-A0A6J4E893-F1
#
_entry.id   AF-A0A6J4E893-F1
#
_cell.length_a   1.000
_cell.length_b   1.000
_cell.length_c   1.000
_cell.angle_alpha   90.00
_cell.angle_beta   90.00
_cell.angle_gamma   90.00
#
_symmetry.space_group_name_H-M   'P 1'
#
loop_
_entity.id
_entity.type
_entity.pdbx_description
1 polymer ?
#
loop_
_entity_poly.entity_id
_entity_poly.type
_entity_poly.pdbx_seq_one_letter_code
_entity_poly.pdbx_strand_id
1 'polypeptide(L)'
;MGIEMISTAIESLEAIIVDLPTIRPHKLAMHTMQNQTLVILRIRCADGVEGIGEATTIGGLAYGYESPESIKTNLDRYFAPLLVGQDASNVNAAMQRIDRTITGNTFARSAVETALLDAQGKRLGLPVSELLGGRVRDSLEVAWTLASGDTARDIAEGEHMLEVRRHRIFKLKIGANEVNQDLRHVIAIKKALGDRASVRVDVNQYWDEAVALRACQVLGDNGIDLIEQPISRNNRAGQARLALRSPAPIMADESIECVEDAFNLAREGAAPVFALKIAKNGGPRAVLRTAAIAEAAGIGLYGGTMLEGSVGTLASAHAFITLAELAWDTELFGPLLLTEEIVTEPPRYEDFQLHVPRLPGLGLTLDEERLARFRRT
;
A
#
# COMPACT_ATOMS: atom_id res chain seq x y z
N MET A 1 -27.19 -39.62 -4.12
CA MET A 1 -25.77 -39.35 -4.41
C MET A 1 -25.34 -38.28 -3.43
N GLY A 2 -24.60 -38.66 -2.39
CA GLY A 2 -23.98 -37.67 -1.51
C GLY A 2 -22.87 -36.98 -2.30
N ILE A 3 -22.91 -35.66 -2.37
CA ILE A 3 -21.79 -34.89 -2.91
C ILE A 3 -20.69 -35.02 -1.86
N GLU A 4 -19.62 -35.74 -2.16
CA GLU A 4 -18.38 -35.67 -1.38
C GLU A 4 -17.91 -34.23 -1.44
N MET A 5 -18.09 -33.48 -0.34
CA MET A 5 -17.51 -32.15 -0.24
C MET A 5 -15.99 -32.32 -0.14
N ILE A 6 -15.29 -31.95 -1.22
CA ILE A 6 -13.84 -31.90 -1.22
C ILE A 6 -13.43 -30.92 -0.09
N SER A 7 -12.57 -31.39 0.80
CA SER A 7 -12.08 -30.59 1.92
C SER A 7 -11.34 -29.35 1.42
N THR A 8 -11.66 -28.20 1.99
CA THR A 8 -10.99 -26.91 1.73
C THR A 8 -9.97 -26.58 2.83
N ALA A 9 -9.54 -27.58 3.60
CA ALA A 9 -8.62 -27.37 4.71
C ALA A 9 -7.26 -26.85 4.23
N ILE A 10 -6.66 -25.92 4.97
CA ILE A 10 -5.30 -25.43 4.75
C ILE A 10 -4.33 -26.57 5.09
N GLU A 11 -3.54 -27.01 4.13
CA GLU A 11 -2.53 -28.06 4.32
C GLU A 11 -1.18 -27.49 4.71
N SER A 12 -0.79 -26.37 4.10
CA SER A 12 0.50 -25.74 4.36
C SER A 12 0.47 -24.24 4.12
N LEU A 13 1.42 -23.57 4.77
CA LEU A 13 1.70 -22.15 4.65
C LEU A 13 3.22 -21.99 4.53
N GLU A 14 3.68 -21.47 3.40
CA GLU A 14 5.11 -21.25 3.12
C GLU A 14 5.37 -19.76 2.96
N ALA A 15 6.21 -19.18 3.82
CA ALA A 15 6.70 -17.81 3.69
C ALA A 15 8.11 -17.78 3.07
N ILE A 16 8.26 -17.07 1.96
CA ILE A 16 9.48 -16.97 1.16
C ILE A 16 9.90 -15.50 1.13
N ILE A 17 11.08 -15.20 1.67
CA ILE A 17 11.67 -13.87 1.52
C ILE A 17 12.28 -13.78 0.11
N VAL A 18 11.99 -12.70 -0.61
CA VAL A 18 12.44 -12.46 -1.99
C VAL A 18 13.09 -11.09 -2.07
N ASP A 19 14.28 -11.02 -2.65
CA ASP A 19 15.02 -9.77 -2.87
C ASP A 19 14.99 -9.38 -4.34
N LEU A 20 14.37 -8.23 -4.64
CA LEU A 20 14.24 -7.74 -6.00
C LEU A 20 15.00 -6.42 -6.19
N PRO A 21 15.79 -6.30 -7.27
CA PRO A 21 16.44 -5.04 -7.62
C PRO A 21 15.43 -3.96 -8.02
N THR A 22 15.73 -2.71 -7.68
CA THR A 22 14.93 -1.53 -8.05
C THR A 22 15.59 -0.73 -9.18
N ILE A 23 14.80 -0.03 -9.99
CA ILE A 23 15.27 0.73 -11.17
C ILE A 23 16.27 1.85 -10.80
N ARG A 24 16.18 2.36 -9.56
CA ARG A 24 17.06 3.38 -8.99
C ARG A 24 16.98 3.35 -7.46
N PRO A 25 17.97 3.94 -6.75
CA PRO A 25 17.81 4.22 -5.33
C PRO A 25 16.54 5.04 -5.06
N HIS A 26 15.74 4.62 -4.09
CA HIS A 26 14.50 5.31 -3.71
C HIS A 26 14.71 6.01 -2.37
N LYS A 27 14.94 7.33 -2.42
CA LYS A 27 15.26 8.15 -1.24
C LYS A 27 13.98 8.60 -0.54
N LEU A 28 13.81 8.11 0.68
CA LEU A 28 12.81 8.56 1.65
C LEU A 28 13.47 9.44 2.70
N ALA A 29 12.67 10.01 3.59
CA ALA A 29 13.19 10.85 4.64
C ALA A 29 14.07 10.08 5.64
N MET A 30 13.68 8.84 5.99
CA MET A 30 14.40 7.97 6.95
C MET A 30 15.34 6.93 6.36
N HIS A 31 15.22 6.65 5.07
CA HIS A 31 15.95 5.54 4.45
C HIS A 31 16.15 5.77 2.96
N THR A 32 17.18 5.15 2.39
CA THR A 32 17.34 5.08 0.92
C THR A 32 17.36 3.63 0.51
N MET A 33 16.27 3.18 -0.12
CA MET A 33 16.16 1.81 -0.61
C MET A 33 17.10 1.59 -1.80
N GLN A 34 17.86 0.50 -1.80
CA GLN A 34 18.70 0.07 -2.93
C GLN A 34 18.09 -1.12 -3.69
N ASN A 35 17.19 -1.83 -3.02
CA ASN A 35 16.43 -2.97 -3.48
C ASN A 35 15.10 -2.98 -2.70
N GLN A 36 14.19 -3.87 -3.07
CA GLN A 36 12.99 -4.15 -2.31
C GLN A 36 12.99 -5.62 -1.85
N THR A 37 12.58 -5.85 -0.60
CA THR A 37 12.45 -7.19 -0.04
C THR A 37 10.97 -7.48 0.22
N LEU A 38 10.46 -8.52 -0.43
CA LEU A 38 9.10 -9.00 -0.28
C LEU A 38 9.07 -10.26 0.61
N VAL A 39 7.96 -10.51 1.30
CA VAL A 39 7.64 -11.85 1.84
C VAL A 39 6.45 -12.40 1.08
N ILE A 40 6.69 -13.39 0.24
CA ILE A 40 5.66 -14.10 -0.52
C ILE A 40 5.13 -15.25 0.31
N LEU A 41 3.81 -15.28 0.46
CA LEU A 41 3.10 -16.31 1.19
C LEU A 41 2.37 -17.23 0.21
N ARG A 42 2.61 -18.53 0.31
CA ARG A 42 1.83 -19.56 -0.40
C ARG A 42 1.00 -20.33 0.62
N ILE A 43 -0.32 -20.38 0.41
CA ILE A 43 -1.24 -21.23 1.19
C ILE A 43 -1.80 -22.30 0.27
N ARG A 44 -1.51 -23.56 0.55
CA ARG A 44 -2.04 -24.72 -0.19
C ARG A 44 -3.20 -25.34 0.57
N CYS A 45 -4.24 -25.69 -0.17
CA CYS A 45 -5.49 -26.24 0.37
C CYS A 45 -5.69 -27.69 -0.12
N ALA A 46 -6.46 -28.47 0.64
CA ALA A 46 -6.70 -29.90 0.37
C ALA A 46 -7.50 -30.19 -0.91
N ASP A 47 -8.11 -29.18 -1.52
CA ASP A 47 -8.75 -29.23 -2.83
C ASP A 47 -7.77 -28.95 -4.00
N GLY A 48 -6.47 -28.83 -3.70
CA GLY A 48 -5.41 -28.55 -4.67
C GLY A 48 -5.28 -27.06 -5.03
N VAL A 49 -6.12 -26.18 -4.46
CA VAL A 49 -6.03 -24.74 -4.71
C VAL A 49 -4.87 -24.14 -3.91
N GLU A 50 -4.10 -23.29 -4.58
CA GLU A 50 -3.07 -22.47 -3.94
C GLU A 50 -3.42 -20.98 -4.03
N GLY A 51 -3.38 -20.31 -2.87
CA GLY A 51 -3.49 -18.87 -2.73
C GLY A 51 -2.14 -18.22 -2.49
N ILE A 52 -1.94 -17.04 -3.08
CA ILE A 52 -0.71 -16.27 -3.00
C ILE A 52 -0.98 -14.94 -2.30
N GLY A 53 -0.14 -14.59 -1.34
CA GLY A 53 -0.17 -13.31 -0.63
C GLY A 53 1.21 -12.68 -0.55
N GLU A 54 1.24 -11.42 -0.14
CA GLU A 54 2.48 -10.66 -0.01
C GLU A 54 2.43 -9.81 1.27
N ALA A 55 3.56 -9.78 1.99
CA ALA A 55 3.82 -8.85 3.07
C ALA A 55 5.16 -8.15 2.79
N THR A 56 5.09 -6.86 2.50
CA THR A 56 6.24 -6.04 2.11
C THR A 56 6.28 -4.78 2.95
N THR A 57 7.50 -4.38 3.32
CA THR A 57 7.78 -3.18 4.10
C THR A 57 8.88 -2.38 3.41
N ILE A 58 9.28 -1.26 4.02
CA ILE A 58 10.26 -0.34 3.47
C ILE A 58 11.46 -0.26 4.41
N GLY A 59 12.66 -0.58 3.89
CA GLY A 59 13.92 -0.39 4.61
C GLY A 59 14.06 -1.23 5.89
N GLY A 60 13.52 -2.45 5.90
CA GLY A 60 13.51 -3.32 7.07
C GLY A 60 12.62 -2.77 8.18
N LEU A 61 13.24 -2.25 9.25
CA LEU A 61 12.55 -1.67 10.41
C LEU A 61 12.51 -0.13 10.41
N ALA A 62 12.97 0.50 9.32
CA ALA A 62 13.04 1.96 9.23
C ALA A 62 11.67 2.64 9.14
N TYR A 63 10.70 1.99 8.49
CA TYR A 63 9.36 2.55 8.29
C TYR A 63 8.33 2.07 9.33
N GLY A 64 8.40 0.81 9.74
CA GLY A 64 7.42 0.21 10.66
C GLY A 64 8.02 -0.89 11.52
N TYR A 65 7.18 -1.49 12.37
CA TYR A 65 7.60 -2.45 13.39
C TYR A 65 7.93 -3.85 12.85
N GLU A 66 7.60 -4.13 11.59
CA GLU A 66 7.74 -5.45 10.97
C GLU A 66 8.77 -5.39 9.83
N SER A 67 9.85 -6.18 9.96
CA SER A 67 10.81 -6.48 8.89
C SER A 67 10.44 -7.77 8.15
N PRO A 68 10.92 -8.00 6.91
CA PRO A 68 10.70 -9.25 6.19
C PRO A 68 11.09 -10.50 6.99
N GLU A 69 12.19 -10.43 7.75
CA GLU A 69 12.68 -11.52 8.60
C GLU A 69 11.72 -11.79 9.77
N SER A 70 11.24 -10.74 10.43
CA SER A 70 10.28 -10.85 11.53
C SER A 70 8.92 -11.36 11.05
N ILE A 71 8.47 -10.91 9.87
CA ILE A 71 7.23 -11.35 9.22
C ILE A 71 7.33 -12.84 8.94
N LYS A 72 8.39 -13.29 8.26
CA LYS A 72 8.60 -14.73 7.99
C LYS A 72 8.62 -15.53 9.29
N THR A 73 9.41 -15.10 10.27
CA THR A 73 9.52 -15.79 11.57
C THR A 73 8.15 -15.94 12.23
N ASN A 74 7.35 -14.88 12.23
CA ASN A 74 6.04 -14.91 12.86
C ASN A 74 5.05 -15.76 12.07
N LEU A 75 5.04 -15.65 10.74
CA LEU A 75 4.23 -16.50 9.86
C LEU A 75 4.50 -17.99 10.10
N ASP A 76 5.78 -18.38 10.13
CA ASP A 76 6.19 -19.77 10.33
C ASP A 76 5.87 -20.26 11.76
N ARG A 77 6.14 -19.43 12.78
CA ARG A 77 6.09 -19.87 14.18
C ARG A 77 4.71 -19.77 14.83
N TYR A 78 3.90 -18.80 14.42
CA TYR A 78 2.65 -18.48 15.11
C TYR A 78 1.43 -18.57 14.18
N PHE A 79 1.52 -18.12 12.92
CA PHE A 79 0.38 -18.18 12.02
C PHE A 79 0.16 -19.59 11.45
N ALA A 80 1.21 -20.26 10.97
CA ALA A 80 1.09 -21.59 10.37
C ALA A 80 0.46 -22.62 11.33
N PRO A 81 0.91 -22.77 12.61
CA PRO A 81 0.30 -23.73 13.54
C PRO A 81 -1.16 -23.39 13.88
N LEU A 82 -1.55 -22.12 13.75
CA LEU A 82 -2.90 -21.67 14.04
C LEU A 82 -3.87 -21.99 12.88
N LEU A 83 -3.38 -21.95 11.64
CA LEU A 83 -4.19 -22.01 10.42
C LEU A 83 -4.19 -23.37 9.72
N VAL A 84 -3.11 -24.15 9.81
CA VAL A 84 -3.07 -25.50 9.22
C VAL A 84 -4.19 -26.36 9.82
N GLY A 85 -4.93 -27.04 8.94
CA GLY A 85 -6.12 -27.82 9.26
C GLY A 85 -7.42 -27.01 9.39
N GLN A 86 -7.37 -25.67 9.32
CA GLN A 86 -8.59 -24.84 9.28
C GLN A 86 -9.17 -24.76 7.87
N ASP A 87 -10.47 -24.51 7.76
CA ASP A 87 -11.16 -24.31 6.49
C ASP A 87 -10.73 -23.00 5.82
N ALA A 88 -10.09 -23.09 4.65
CA ALA A 88 -9.62 -21.94 3.88
C ALA A 88 -10.76 -21.14 3.23
N SER A 89 -11.95 -21.71 3.09
CA SER A 89 -13.09 -21.04 2.46
C SER A 89 -13.77 -20.03 3.39
N ASN A 90 -13.57 -20.16 4.71
CA ASN A 90 -14.06 -19.22 5.71
C ASN A 90 -12.98 -18.22 6.13
N VAL A 91 -12.65 -17.32 5.22
CA VAL A 91 -11.64 -16.26 5.43
C VAL A 91 -11.91 -15.47 6.72
N ASN A 92 -13.17 -15.11 6.99
CA ASN A 92 -13.50 -14.35 8.19
C ASN A 92 -13.18 -15.11 9.49
N ALA A 93 -13.54 -16.40 9.58
CA ALA A 93 -13.23 -17.20 10.77
C ALA A 93 -11.72 -17.38 10.97
N ALA A 94 -10.97 -17.58 9.87
CA ALA A 94 -9.51 -17.66 9.91
C ALA A 94 -8.88 -16.35 10.44
N MET A 95 -9.32 -15.20 9.93
CA MET A 95 -8.82 -13.90 10.38
C MET A 95 -9.22 -13.58 11.84
N GLN A 96 -10.46 -13.87 12.25
CA GLN A 96 -10.86 -13.70 13.65
C GLN A 96 -10.10 -14.61 14.61
N ARG A 97 -9.71 -15.81 14.16
CA ARG A 97 -8.87 -16.72 14.93
C ARG A 97 -7.48 -16.11 15.15
N ILE A 98 -6.89 -15.51 14.12
CA ILE A 98 -5.64 -14.76 14.23
C ILE A 98 -5.80 -13.59 15.21
N ASP A 99 -6.86 -12.79 15.06
CA ASP A 99 -7.08 -11.59 15.87
C ASP A 99 -7.15 -11.89 17.39
N ARG A 100 -7.68 -13.07 17.77
CA ARG A 100 -7.80 -13.49 19.17
C ARG A 100 -6.48 -13.98 19.79
N THR A 101 -5.49 -14.32 18.97
CA THR A 101 -4.28 -15.02 19.45
C THR A 101 -3.01 -14.22 19.19
N ILE A 102 -2.98 -13.42 18.13
CA ILE A 102 -1.81 -12.64 17.70
C ILE A 102 -2.18 -11.16 17.82
N THR A 103 -1.32 -10.35 18.42
CA THR A 103 -1.48 -8.88 18.52
C THR A 103 -0.58 -8.18 17.51
N GLY A 104 -1.04 -7.08 16.90
CA GLY A 104 -0.28 -6.37 15.86
C GLY A 104 -0.01 -7.26 14.65
N ASN A 105 1.19 -7.25 14.09
CA ASN A 105 1.57 -8.09 12.95
C ASN A 105 0.65 -7.87 11.73
N THR A 106 0.28 -6.62 11.45
CA THR A 106 -0.68 -6.28 10.39
C THR A 106 -0.11 -6.62 9.01
N PHE A 107 1.21 -6.54 8.82
CA PHE A 107 1.84 -6.90 7.55
C PHE A 107 1.70 -8.40 7.31
N ALA A 108 2.07 -9.23 8.30
CA ALA A 108 1.87 -10.68 8.21
C ALA A 108 0.37 -11.08 8.04
N ARG A 109 -0.55 -10.41 8.76
CA ARG A 109 -2.01 -10.61 8.57
C ARG A 109 -2.45 -10.30 7.15
N SER A 110 -1.93 -9.22 6.57
CA SER A 110 -2.26 -8.81 5.20
C SER A 110 -1.88 -9.88 4.19
N ALA A 111 -0.69 -10.49 4.31
CA ALA A 111 -0.30 -11.60 3.45
C ALA A 111 -1.25 -12.80 3.58
N VAL A 112 -1.61 -13.17 4.81
CA VAL A 112 -2.53 -14.29 5.07
C VAL A 112 -3.91 -14.02 4.48
N GLU A 113 -4.52 -12.86 4.75
CA GLU A 113 -5.84 -12.55 4.23
C GLU A 113 -5.84 -12.49 2.70
N THR A 114 -4.78 -11.93 2.11
CA THR A 114 -4.59 -11.86 0.66
C THR A 114 -4.51 -13.27 0.04
N ALA A 115 -3.69 -14.16 0.61
CA ALA A 115 -3.56 -15.53 0.12
C ALA A 115 -4.88 -16.31 0.24
N LEU A 116 -5.63 -16.14 1.34
CA LEU A 116 -6.93 -16.79 1.50
C LEU A 116 -7.97 -16.26 0.49
N LEU A 117 -7.99 -14.94 0.24
CA LEU A 117 -8.86 -14.34 -0.77
C LEU A 117 -8.50 -14.79 -2.19
N ASP A 118 -7.21 -14.89 -2.52
CA ASP A 118 -6.73 -15.41 -3.80
C ASP A 118 -7.17 -16.87 -4.01
N ALA A 119 -6.95 -17.73 -3.00
CA ALA A 119 -7.41 -19.12 -3.03
C ALA A 119 -8.94 -19.21 -3.19
N GLN A 120 -9.69 -18.39 -2.45
CA GLN A 120 -11.14 -18.38 -2.52
C GLN A 120 -11.65 -17.89 -3.89
N GLY A 121 -10.99 -16.90 -4.48
CA GLY A 121 -11.33 -16.39 -5.80
C GLY A 121 -11.08 -17.45 -6.87
N LYS A 122 -9.94 -18.14 -6.82
CA LYS A 122 -9.64 -19.28 -7.70
C LYS A 122 -10.67 -20.40 -7.54
N ARG A 123 -11.01 -20.76 -6.31
CA ARG A 123 -12.00 -21.81 -5.98
C ARG A 123 -13.38 -21.51 -6.55
N LEU A 124 -13.80 -20.25 -6.51
CA LEU A 124 -15.12 -19.82 -7.00
C LEU A 124 -15.12 -19.35 -8.46
N GLY A 125 -13.96 -19.27 -9.10
CA GLY A 125 -13.83 -18.70 -10.44
C GLY A 125 -14.13 -17.20 -10.49
N LEU A 126 -13.91 -16.47 -9.39
CA LEU A 126 -14.21 -15.04 -9.25
C LEU A 126 -12.96 -14.22 -8.93
N PRO A 127 -12.83 -12.99 -9.45
CA PRO A 127 -11.80 -12.06 -8.99
C PRO A 127 -12.04 -11.68 -7.52
N VAL A 128 -10.96 -11.34 -6.80
CA VAL A 128 -11.04 -10.93 -5.38
C VAL A 128 -12.00 -9.74 -5.18
N SER A 129 -12.04 -8.78 -6.11
CA SER A 129 -13.00 -7.66 -6.07
C SER A 129 -14.46 -8.10 -5.97
N GLU A 130 -14.86 -9.20 -6.61
CA GLU A 130 -16.23 -9.72 -6.56
C GLU A 130 -16.52 -10.42 -5.23
N LEU A 131 -15.50 -11.02 -4.60
CA LEU A 131 -15.62 -11.52 -3.23
C LEU A 131 -15.78 -10.39 -2.21
N LEU A 132 -15.24 -9.21 -2.51
CA LEU A 132 -15.28 -8.02 -1.67
C LEU A 132 -16.52 -7.13 -1.91
N GLY A 133 -17.49 -7.60 -2.71
CA GLY A 133 -18.78 -6.94 -2.94
C GLY A 133 -19.03 -6.47 -4.38
N GLY A 134 -18.01 -6.56 -5.25
CA GLY A 134 -18.11 -6.20 -6.66
C GLY A 134 -17.43 -4.87 -6.98
N ARG A 135 -16.73 -4.84 -8.12
CA ARG A 135 -16.05 -3.63 -8.60
C ARG A 135 -17.04 -2.57 -9.09
N VAL A 136 -16.69 -1.31 -8.92
CA VAL A 136 -17.40 -0.15 -9.51
C VAL A 136 -16.57 0.60 -10.56
N ARG A 137 -15.32 0.15 -10.78
CA ARG A 137 -14.42 0.62 -11.84
C ARG A 137 -13.46 -0.51 -12.24
N ASP A 138 -12.85 -0.41 -13.42
CA ASP A 138 -11.89 -1.40 -13.94
C ASP A 138 -10.43 -0.95 -13.88
N SER A 139 -10.19 0.31 -13.55
CA SER A 139 -8.86 0.91 -13.45
C SER A 139 -8.79 1.92 -12.31
N LEU A 140 -7.56 2.19 -11.86
CA LEU A 140 -7.25 3.14 -10.78
C LEU A 140 -6.21 4.14 -11.28
N GLU A 141 -6.41 5.43 -11.03
CA GLU A 141 -5.41 6.46 -11.29
C GLU A 141 -4.18 6.25 -10.40
N VAL A 142 -2.97 6.37 -10.98
CA VAL A 142 -1.71 6.05 -10.29
C VAL A 142 -0.77 7.25 -10.28
N ALA A 143 -0.48 7.75 -9.07
CA ALA A 143 0.57 8.71 -8.80
C ALA A 143 1.97 8.10 -8.92
N TRP A 144 2.96 8.95 -9.17
CA TRP A 144 4.37 8.57 -9.27
C TRP A 144 5.23 9.34 -8.26
N THR A 145 6.17 8.65 -7.62
CA THR A 145 7.05 9.30 -6.64
C THR A 145 8.35 9.80 -7.28
N LEU A 146 8.51 11.12 -7.32
CA LEU A 146 9.75 11.79 -7.69
C LEU A 146 10.67 11.85 -6.46
N ALA A 147 11.80 11.16 -6.54
CA ALA A 147 12.69 10.95 -5.40
C ALA A 147 14.16 10.77 -5.83
N SER A 148 14.58 11.41 -6.93
CA SER A 148 15.99 11.37 -7.34
C SER A 148 16.88 12.21 -6.41
N GLY A 149 16.29 13.19 -5.72
CA GLY A 149 16.99 14.15 -4.88
C GLY A 149 17.62 15.30 -5.68
N ASP A 150 17.29 15.43 -6.96
CA ASP A 150 17.79 16.45 -7.88
C ASP A 150 16.61 17.08 -8.62
N THR A 151 16.39 18.37 -8.38
CA THR A 151 15.24 19.12 -8.94
C THR A 151 15.15 19.03 -10.46
N ALA A 152 16.27 19.14 -11.18
CA ALA A 152 16.25 19.15 -12.64
C ALA A 152 15.89 17.76 -13.19
N ARG A 153 16.41 16.70 -12.56
CA ARG A 153 16.07 15.32 -12.92
C ARG A 153 14.62 14.99 -12.59
N ASP A 154 14.13 15.41 -11.42
CA ASP A 154 12.74 15.16 -11.03
C ASP A 154 11.75 15.90 -11.96
N ILE A 155 12.08 17.12 -12.42
CA ILE A 155 11.29 17.82 -13.46
C ILE A 155 11.30 17.02 -14.77
N ALA A 156 12.48 16.60 -15.24
CA ALA A 156 12.59 15.86 -16.50
C ALA A 156 11.85 14.51 -16.44
N GLU A 157 11.93 13.80 -15.32
CA GLU A 157 11.19 12.56 -15.07
C GLU A 157 9.68 12.81 -15.06
N GLY A 158 9.22 13.89 -14.41
CA GLY A 158 7.81 14.29 -14.41
C GLY A 158 7.27 14.61 -15.82
N GLU A 159 8.02 15.40 -16.60
CA GLU A 159 7.66 15.72 -18.00
C GLU A 159 7.59 14.46 -18.87
N HIS A 160 8.57 13.57 -18.73
CA HIS A 160 8.60 12.31 -19.47
C HIS A 160 7.37 11.45 -19.13
N MET A 161 7.04 11.28 -17.84
CA MET A 161 5.88 10.48 -17.43
C MET A 161 4.55 11.04 -17.92
N LEU A 162 4.44 12.38 -18.06
CA LEU A 162 3.29 13.03 -18.70
C LEU A 162 3.24 12.72 -20.20
N GLU A 163 4.36 12.87 -20.90
CA GLU A 163 4.49 12.63 -22.35
C GLU A 163 4.10 11.20 -22.73
N VAL A 164 4.64 10.21 -22.01
CA VAL A 164 4.33 8.79 -22.25
C VAL A 164 3.01 8.34 -21.63
N ARG A 165 2.23 9.30 -21.09
CA ARG A 165 0.90 9.07 -20.49
C ARG A 165 0.90 8.02 -19.38
N ARG A 166 2.00 7.98 -18.61
CA ARG A 166 2.21 7.03 -17.53
C ARG A 166 1.72 7.55 -16.19
N HIS A 167 2.01 8.82 -15.88
CA HIS A 167 1.58 9.46 -14.64
C HIS A 167 1.34 10.96 -14.83
N ARG A 168 0.32 11.49 -14.15
CA ARG A 168 0.00 12.93 -14.11
C ARG A 168 -0.20 13.47 -12.70
N ILE A 169 0.10 12.65 -11.70
CA ILE A 169 0.10 12.99 -10.29
C ILE A 169 1.47 12.62 -9.77
N PHE A 170 2.14 13.58 -9.12
CA PHE A 170 3.49 13.39 -8.62
C PHE A 170 3.55 13.61 -7.10
N LYS A 171 4.09 12.63 -6.39
CA LYS A 171 4.38 12.68 -4.96
C LYS A 171 5.87 12.94 -4.76
N LEU A 172 6.23 13.94 -3.98
CA LEU A 172 7.62 14.26 -3.65
C LEU A 172 7.91 13.87 -2.21
N LYS A 173 9.00 13.12 -2.02
CA LYS A 173 9.50 12.74 -0.70
C LYS A 173 10.44 13.83 -0.18
N ILE A 174 10.07 14.46 0.94
CA ILE A 174 10.83 15.55 1.57
C ILE A 174 11.02 15.28 3.08
N GLY A 175 11.75 16.15 3.78
CA GLY A 175 12.00 16.03 5.22
C GLY A 175 13.44 15.63 5.56
N ALA A 176 14.20 15.09 4.61
CA ALA A 176 15.59 14.71 4.81
C ALA A 176 16.59 15.89 4.80
N ASN A 177 16.22 17.02 4.20
CA ASN A 177 17.11 18.18 4.07
C ASN A 177 16.60 19.35 4.93
N GLU A 178 17.31 20.48 4.90
CA GLU A 178 16.80 21.70 5.52
C GLU A 178 15.46 22.11 4.88
N VAL A 179 14.49 22.51 5.72
CA VAL A 179 13.13 22.83 5.28
C VAL A 179 13.09 23.81 4.11
N ASN A 180 13.92 24.85 4.10
CA ASN A 180 13.93 25.83 3.01
C ASN A 180 14.49 25.27 1.70
N GLN A 181 15.36 24.24 1.76
CA GLN A 181 15.84 23.55 0.57
C GLN A 181 14.73 22.67 -0.02
N ASP A 182 14.03 21.90 0.83
CA ASP A 182 12.91 21.06 0.41
C ASP A 182 11.76 21.90 -0.17
N LEU A 183 11.40 23.01 0.47
CA LEU A 183 10.37 23.92 -0.05
C LEU A 183 10.75 24.49 -1.42
N ARG A 184 12.00 24.94 -1.61
CA ARG A 184 12.45 25.45 -2.93
C ARG A 184 12.39 24.37 -4.01
N HIS A 185 12.77 23.13 -3.66
CA HIS A 185 12.73 21.99 -4.57
C HIS A 185 11.29 21.69 -5.04
N VAL A 186 10.36 21.56 -4.09
CA VAL A 186 8.95 21.26 -4.39
C VAL A 186 8.30 22.37 -5.21
N ILE A 187 8.50 23.63 -4.83
CA ILE A 187 7.92 24.79 -5.54
C ILE A 187 8.45 24.87 -6.98
N ALA A 188 9.74 24.59 -7.18
CA ALA A 188 10.31 24.58 -8.53
C ALA A 188 9.67 23.52 -9.42
N ILE A 189 9.42 22.32 -8.88
CA ILE A 189 8.75 21.23 -9.61
C ILE A 189 7.30 21.58 -9.93
N LYS A 190 6.51 22.05 -8.95
CA LYS A 190 5.12 22.47 -9.21
C LYS A 190 5.05 23.60 -10.25
N LYS A 191 5.97 24.57 -10.18
CA LYS A 191 6.05 25.64 -11.17
C LYS A 191 6.37 25.13 -12.58
N ALA A 192 7.26 24.16 -12.71
CA ALA A 192 7.63 23.60 -14.02
C ALA A 192 6.47 22.79 -14.63
N LEU A 193 5.84 21.91 -13.85
CA LEU A 193 4.74 21.08 -14.33
C LEU A 193 3.44 21.89 -14.54
N GLY A 194 3.22 22.93 -13.71
CA GLY A 194 2.05 23.81 -13.80
C GLY A 194 0.75 23.06 -13.54
N ASP A 195 -0.30 23.40 -14.31
CA ASP A 195 -1.64 22.79 -14.19
C ASP A 195 -1.75 21.45 -14.93
N ARG A 196 -0.67 20.99 -15.59
CA ARG A 196 -0.65 19.71 -16.31
C ARG A 196 -0.59 18.51 -15.37
N ALA A 197 -0.20 18.72 -14.12
CA ALA A 197 -0.07 17.67 -13.12
C ALA A 197 -0.46 18.14 -11.72
N SER A 198 -0.97 17.19 -10.92
CA SER A 198 -1.09 17.34 -9.47
C SER A 198 0.27 17.12 -8.82
N VAL A 199 0.64 17.97 -7.86
CA VAL A 199 1.89 17.83 -7.10
C VAL A 199 1.58 17.79 -5.62
N ARG A 200 2.06 16.74 -4.97
CA ARG A 200 1.79 16.41 -3.56
C ARG A 200 3.11 16.15 -2.86
N VAL A 201 3.14 16.26 -1.54
CA VAL A 201 4.34 15.98 -0.76
C VAL A 201 4.07 14.97 0.34
N ASP A 202 5.11 14.25 0.72
CA ASP A 202 5.13 13.40 1.90
C ASP A 202 6.42 13.62 2.67
N VAL A 203 6.25 13.91 3.95
CA VAL A 203 7.33 14.27 4.89
C VAL A 203 7.70 13.09 5.78
N ASN A 204 6.91 12.01 5.78
CA ASN A 204 7.12 10.81 6.58
C ASN A 204 7.45 11.10 8.05
N GLN A 205 6.65 11.99 8.67
CA GLN A 205 6.76 12.41 10.08
C GLN A 205 7.96 13.28 10.46
N TYR A 206 8.79 13.72 9.50
CA TYR A 206 10.08 14.34 9.82
C TYR A 206 10.01 15.72 10.48
N TRP A 207 9.01 16.53 10.15
CA TRP A 207 8.93 17.86 10.74
C TRP A 207 8.37 17.77 12.16
N ASP A 208 8.87 18.66 13.02
CA ASP A 208 8.09 19.04 14.19
C ASP A 208 6.93 19.98 13.78
N GLU A 209 6.04 20.25 14.72
CA GLU A 209 4.88 21.10 14.47
C GLU A 209 5.27 22.55 14.15
N ALA A 210 6.34 23.09 14.75
CA ALA A 210 6.74 24.47 14.52
C ALA A 210 7.22 24.69 13.09
N VAL A 211 8.00 23.74 12.56
CA VAL A 211 8.43 23.71 11.17
C VAL A 211 7.23 23.50 10.24
N ALA A 212 6.38 22.52 10.55
CA ALA A 212 5.22 22.17 9.71
C ALA A 212 4.22 23.32 9.59
N LEU A 213 3.95 24.09 10.65
CA LEU A 213 3.04 25.25 10.62
C LEU A 213 3.43 26.26 9.53
N ARG A 214 4.72 26.56 9.41
CA ARG A 214 5.23 27.45 8.35
C ARG A 214 5.26 26.75 6.99
N ALA A 215 5.76 25.53 6.95
CA ALA A 215 5.97 24.81 5.70
C ALA A 215 4.65 24.52 4.97
N CYS A 216 3.59 24.12 5.71
CA CYS A 216 2.29 23.83 5.13
C CYS A 216 1.64 25.07 4.49
N GLN A 217 1.77 26.24 5.12
CA GLN A 217 1.32 27.50 4.54
C GLN A 217 2.03 27.79 3.22
N VAL A 218 3.36 27.71 3.22
CA VAL A 218 4.18 27.96 2.02
C VAL A 218 3.81 26.98 0.88
N LEU A 219 3.64 25.70 1.19
CA LEU A 219 3.28 24.70 0.19
C LEU A 219 1.89 24.95 -0.42
N GLY A 220 0.87 25.20 0.41
CA GLY A 220 -0.47 25.46 -0.10
C GLY A 220 -0.56 26.76 -0.90
N ASP A 221 0.13 27.82 -0.48
CA ASP A 221 0.19 29.08 -1.24
C ASP A 221 0.89 28.94 -2.60
N ASN A 222 1.66 27.87 -2.80
CA ASN A 222 2.38 27.57 -4.03
C ASN A 222 1.76 26.40 -4.82
N GLY A 223 0.50 26.05 -4.54
CA GLY A 223 -0.29 25.12 -5.36
C GLY A 223 0.05 23.64 -5.17
N ILE A 224 0.50 23.26 -3.97
CA ILE A 224 0.64 21.85 -3.59
C ILE A 224 -0.70 21.32 -3.10
N ASP A 225 -1.16 20.23 -3.71
CA ASP A 225 -2.54 19.77 -3.58
C ASP A 225 -2.79 18.99 -2.29
N LEU A 226 -1.75 18.35 -1.73
CA LEU A 226 -1.84 17.49 -0.55
C LEU A 226 -0.50 17.44 0.20
N ILE A 227 -0.57 17.41 1.53
CA ILE A 227 0.59 17.23 2.43
C ILE A 227 0.38 15.98 3.29
N GLU A 228 1.14 14.93 3.01
CA GLU A 228 1.07 13.64 3.71
C GLU A 228 2.00 13.61 4.92
N GLN A 229 1.43 13.17 6.04
CA GLN A 229 2.04 12.96 7.35
C GLN A 229 3.20 13.93 7.66
N PRO A 230 2.92 15.25 7.75
CA PRO A 230 3.97 16.26 7.95
C PRO A 230 4.74 16.07 9.26
N ILE A 231 4.06 15.61 10.31
CA ILE A 231 4.61 15.50 11.67
C ILE A 231 4.38 14.10 12.25
N SER A 232 5.10 13.80 13.33
CA SER A 232 4.97 12.54 14.07
C SER A 232 3.53 12.21 14.46
N ARG A 233 3.17 10.94 14.26
CA ARG A 233 1.89 10.36 14.70
C ARG A 233 1.62 10.55 16.20
N ASN A 234 2.68 10.68 17.00
CA ASN A 234 2.57 10.86 18.45
C ASN A 234 2.04 12.26 18.83
N ASN A 235 2.22 13.28 17.98
CA ASN A 235 1.67 14.61 18.22
C ASN A 235 0.23 14.72 17.69
N ARG A 236 -0.69 13.94 18.27
CA ARG A 236 -2.10 13.87 17.83
C ARG A 236 -2.79 15.24 17.83
N ALA A 237 -2.59 16.01 18.90
CA ALA A 237 -3.15 17.35 19.01
C ALA A 237 -2.55 18.32 17.97
N GLY A 238 -1.27 18.18 17.64
CA GLY A 238 -0.63 18.94 16.57
C GLY A 238 -1.20 18.62 15.19
N GLN A 239 -1.51 17.35 14.92
CA GLN A 239 -2.14 16.96 13.65
C GLN A 239 -3.50 17.64 13.46
N ALA A 240 -4.36 17.62 14.47
CA ALA A 240 -5.65 18.31 14.42
C ALA A 240 -5.48 19.84 14.24
N ARG A 241 -4.48 20.46 14.90
CA ARG A 241 -4.18 21.89 14.69
C ARG A 241 -3.69 22.19 13.27
N LEU A 242 -2.86 21.33 12.70
CA LEU A 242 -2.38 21.47 11.32
C LEU A 242 -3.51 21.27 10.31
N ALA A 243 -4.36 20.26 10.50
CA ALA A 243 -5.52 20.01 9.63
C ALA A 243 -6.48 21.21 9.58
N LEU A 244 -6.63 21.94 10.69
CA LEU A 244 -7.46 23.15 10.74
C LEU A 244 -6.81 24.38 10.09
N ARG A 245 -5.47 24.48 10.11
CA ARG A 245 -4.76 25.71 9.72
C ARG A 245 -4.11 25.65 8.35
N SER A 246 -3.75 24.46 7.89
CA SER A 246 -3.07 24.27 6.62
C SER A 246 -4.01 24.64 5.47
N PRO A 247 -3.59 25.51 4.53
CA PRO A 247 -4.39 25.79 3.33
C PRO A 247 -4.47 24.59 2.37
N ALA A 248 -3.49 23.69 2.41
CA ALA A 248 -3.53 22.41 1.70
C ALA A 248 -4.01 21.29 2.65
N PRO A 249 -4.83 20.33 2.19
CA PRO A 249 -5.30 19.24 3.02
C PRO A 249 -4.14 18.37 3.54
N ILE A 250 -4.28 17.92 4.79
CA ILE A 250 -3.35 16.98 5.42
C ILE A 250 -3.85 15.55 5.21
N MET A 251 -2.95 14.64 4.84
CA MET A 251 -3.22 13.21 4.80
C MET A 251 -2.54 12.47 5.96
N ALA A 252 -3.28 11.56 6.60
CA ALA A 252 -2.73 10.63 7.59
C ALA A 252 -2.26 9.33 6.91
N ASP A 253 -1.02 8.91 7.19
CA ASP A 253 -0.44 7.64 6.73
C ASP A 253 0.13 6.84 7.92
N GLU A 254 1.30 7.24 8.45
CA GLU A 254 1.89 6.55 9.61
C GLU A 254 1.04 6.66 10.87
N SER A 255 0.12 7.61 10.93
CA SER A 255 -0.85 7.69 12.04
C SER A 255 -1.90 6.59 12.03
N ILE A 256 -2.09 5.89 10.91
CA ILE A 256 -2.98 4.72 10.79
C ILE A 256 -2.12 3.45 10.81
N GLU A 257 -2.07 2.77 11.96
CA GLU A 257 -1.41 1.46 12.12
C GLU A 257 -2.40 0.32 12.39
N CYS A 258 -3.68 0.64 12.51
CA CYS A 258 -4.78 -0.30 12.65
C CYS A 258 -6.12 0.38 12.26
N VAL A 259 -7.22 -0.38 12.27
CA VAL A 259 -8.56 0.15 11.95
C VAL A 259 -9.03 1.14 13.03
N GLU A 260 -8.68 0.88 14.29
CA GLU A 260 -9.04 1.69 15.44
C GLU A 260 -8.38 3.08 15.40
N ASP A 261 -7.17 3.19 14.84
CA ASP A 261 -6.51 4.47 14.63
C ASP A 261 -7.30 5.36 13.68
N ALA A 262 -7.86 4.80 12.61
CA ALA A 262 -8.71 5.55 11.67
C ALA A 262 -9.94 6.15 12.36
N PHE A 263 -10.59 5.37 13.24
CA PHE A 263 -11.69 5.88 14.06
C PHE A 263 -11.24 7.02 14.98
N ASN A 264 -10.12 6.85 15.68
CA ASN A 264 -9.61 7.88 16.60
C ASN A 264 -9.21 9.17 15.87
N LEU A 265 -8.56 9.06 14.71
CA LEU A 265 -8.18 10.21 13.88
C LEU A 265 -9.40 10.95 13.34
N ALA A 266 -10.42 10.22 12.88
CA ALA A 266 -11.68 10.80 12.43
C ALA A 266 -12.40 11.55 13.56
N ARG A 267 -12.50 10.92 14.74
CA ARG A 267 -13.08 11.52 15.95
C ARG A 267 -12.37 12.81 16.37
N GLU A 268 -11.06 12.86 16.18
CA GLU A 268 -10.21 14.00 16.60
C GLU A 268 -10.10 15.10 15.53
N GLY A 269 -10.61 14.86 14.31
CA GLY A 269 -10.43 15.78 13.18
C GLY A 269 -8.96 15.93 12.78
N ALA A 270 -8.17 14.85 12.89
CA ALA A 270 -6.72 14.91 12.75
C ALA A 270 -6.23 15.02 11.30
N ALA A 271 -7.02 14.56 10.32
CA ALA A 271 -6.71 14.69 8.90
C ALA A 271 -7.99 14.59 8.05
N PRO A 272 -8.16 15.44 7.01
CA PRO A 272 -9.26 15.33 6.05
C PRO A 272 -9.06 14.23 4.99
N VAL A 273 -7.89 13.57 4.93
CA VAL A 273 -7.60 12.50 3.96
C VAL A 273 -6.91 11.33 4.67
N PHE A 274 -7.29 10.09 4.35
CA PHE A 274 -6.62 8.88 4.84
C PHE A 274 -5.93 8.12 3.71
N ALA A 275 -4.66 7.76 3.93
CA ALA A 275 -3.97 6.77 3.13
C ALA A 275 -4.43 5.36 3.56
N LEU A 276 -4.92 4.60 2.59
CA LEU A 276 -5.40 3.23 2.77
C LEU A 276 -4.30 2.26 2.35
N LYS A 277 -3.80 1.42 3.27
CA LYS A 277 -2.73 0.44 2.98
C LYS A 277 -3.06 -0.90 3.59
N ILE A 278 -3.19 -1.95 2.75
CA ILE A 278 -3.55 -3.30 3.25
C ILE A 278 -2.59 -3.78 4.34
N ALA A 279 -1.29 -3.51 4.19
CA ALA A 279 -0.26 -3.91 5.15
C ALA A 279 -0.41 -3.23 6.52
N LYS A 280 -0.82 -1.95 6.55
CA LYS A 280 -1.02 -1.19 7.78
C LYS A 280 -2.32 -1.55 8.49
N ASN A 281 -3.33 -2.05 7.75
CA ASN A 281 -4.63 -2.38 8.32
C ASN A 281 -4.82 -3.88 8.62
N GLY A 282 -4.02 -4.76 8.02
CA GLY A 282 -4.14 -6.21 8.21
C GLY A 282 -4.86 -6.96 7.09
N GLY A 283 -4.90 -6.39 5.88
CA GLY A 283 -5.42 -7.04 4.68
C GLY A 283 -6.52 -6.26 3.94
N PRO A 284 -6.92 -6.72 2.73
CA PRO A 284 -7.96 -6.10 1.91
C PRO A 284 -9.30 -5.85 2.64
N ARG A 285 -9.77 -6.77 3.48
CA ARG A 285 -11.04 -6.58 4.22
C ARG A 285 -10.87 -5.60 5.36
N ALA A 286 -9.69 -5.54 5.98
CA ALA A 286 -9.41 -4.61 7.06
C ALA A 286 -9.28 -3.17 6.55
N VAL A 287 -8.61 -2.97 5.41
CA VAL A 287 -8.51 -1.63 4.81
C VAL A 287 -9.88 -1.10 4.38
N LEU A 288 -10.80 -1.97 3.92
CA LEU A 288 -12.18 -1.57 3.63
C LEU A 288 -12.96 -1.14 4.88
N ARG A 289 -12.66 -1.67 6.06
CA ARG A 289 -13.24 -1.16 7.33
C ARG A 289 -12.73 0.24 7.65
N THR A 290 -11.44 0.51 7.40
CA THR A 290 -10.88 1.85 7.53
C THR A 290 -11.48 2.82 6.53
N ALA A 291 -11.68 2.40 5.28
CA ALA A 291 -12.38 3.20 4.28
C ALA A 291 -13.81 3.53 4.71
N ALA A 292 -14.58 2.55 5.20
CA ALA A 292 -15.95 2.77 5.69
C ALA A 292 -16.02 3.78 6.85
N ILE A 293 -15.03 3.75 7.77
CA ILE A 293 -14.92 4.76 8.85
C ILE A 293 -14.67 6.15 8.28
N ALA A 294 -13.76 6.27 7.32
CA ALA A 294 -13.44 7.54 6.67
C ALA A 294 -14.65 8.09 5.89
N GLU A 295 -15.31 7.26 5.08
CA GLU A 295 -16.53 7.64 4.33
C GLU A 295 -17.63 8.11 5.29
N ALA A 296 -17.87 7.39 6.39
CA ALA A 296 -18.86 7.79 7.39
C ALA A 296 -18.51 9.11 8.10
N ALA A 297 -17.24 9.49 8.12
CA ALA A 297 -16.76 10.75 8.68
C ALA A 297 -16.60 11.87 7.63
N GLY A 298 -16.85 11.60 6.35
CA GLY A 298 -16.62 12.56 5.26
C GLY A 298 -15.14 12.83 4.94
N ILE A 299 -14.27 11.87 5.25
CA ILE A 299 -12.82 11.93 5.02
C ILE A 299 -12.51 11.37 3.63
N GLY A 300 -11.66 12.08 2.88
CA GLY A 300 -11.23 11.64 1.54
C GLY A 300 -10.34 10.41 1.59
N LEU A 301 -10.42 9.57 0.56
CA LEU A 301 -9.67 8.33 0.46
C LEU A 301 -8.52 8.42 -0.55
N TYR A 302 -7.40 7.82 -0.20
CA TYR A 302 -6.22 7.62 -1.05
C TYR A 302 -5.76 6.17 -1.00
N GLY A 303 -5.58 5.53 -2.16
CA GLY A 303 -5.03 4.17 -2.24
C GLY A 303 -3.51 4.17 -2.07
N GLY A 304 -3.04 3.98 -0.83
CA GLY A 304 -1.62 3.98 -0.49
C GLY A 304 -0.91 2.67 -0.83
N THR A 305 0.42 2.70 -0.76
CA THR A 305 1.28 1.50 -0.93
C THR A 305 2.38 1.43 0.14
N MET A 306 2.85 0.21 0.40
CA MET A 306 4.13 -0.07 1.08
C MET A 306 5.26 -0.40 0.09
N LEU A 307 5.10 -0.01 -1.18
CA LEU A 307 5.94 -0.39 -2.31
C LEU A 307 5.95 -1.91 -2.52
N GLU A 308 4.75 -2.51 -2.43
CA GLU A 308 4.53 -3.93 -2.74
C GLU A 308 4.91 -4.25 -4.20
N GLY A 309 5.24 -5.52 -4.44
CA GLY A 309 5.26 -6.10 -5.77
C GLY A 309 3.84 -6.30 -6.32
N SER A 310 3.74 -7.07 -7.40
CA SER A 310 2.49 -7.24 -8.14
C SER A 310 1.41 -7.96 -7.34
N VAL A 311 1.79 -8.85 -6.42
CA VAL A 311 0.84 -9.58 -5.57
C VAL A 311 0.15 -8.61 -4.59
N GLY A 312 0.92 -7.87 -3.80
CA GLY A 312 0.36 -6.90 -2.85
C GLY A 312 -0.32 -5.71 -3.53
N THR A 313 0.21 -5.27 -4.68
CA THR A 313 -0.40 -4.20 -5.48
C THR A 313 -1.77 -4.61 -6.02
N LEU A 314 -1.92 -5.80 -6.59
CA LEU A 314 -3.22 -6.27 -7.09
C LEU A 314 -4.18 -6.60 -5.94
N ALA A 315 -3.69 -7.06 -4.80
CA ALA A 315 -4.53 -7.25 -3.60
C ALA A 315 -5.14 -5.91 -3.13
N SER A 316 -4.34 -4.86 -3.07
CA SER A 316 -4.80 -3.49 -2.80
C SER A 316 -5.77 -3.01 -3.88
N ALA A 317 -5.43 -3.19 -5.16
CA ALA A 317 -6.25 -2.74 -6.27
C ALA A 317 -7.65 -3.40 -6.27
N HIS A 318 -7.74 -4.70 -6.02
CA HIS A 318 -9.03 -5.41 -5.92
C HIS A 318 -9.91 -4.89 -4.79
N ALA A 319 -9.35 -4.41 -3.68
CA ALA A 319 -10.13 -3.72 -2.66
C ALA A 319 -10.54 -2.31 -3.11
N PHE A 320 -9.61 -1.54 -3.68
CA PHE A 320 -9.84 -0.14 -4.02
C PHE A 320 -10.85 0.07 -5.15
N ILE A 321 -10.96 -0.88 -6.08
CA ILE A 321 -11.98 -0.80 -7.15
C ILE A 321 -13.41 -1.04 -6.66
N THR A 322 -13.64 -1.45 -5.40
CA THR A 322 -14.99 -1.56 -4.82
C THR A 322 -15.46 -0.28 -4.13
N LEU A 323 -14.53 0.63 -3.79
CA LEU A 323 -14.84 1.89 -3.10
C LEU A 323 -15.63 2.83 -4.01
N ALA A 324 -16.60 3.58 -3.46
CA ALA A 324 -17.42 4.48 -4.27
C ALA A 324 -16.58 5.57 -4.94
N GLU A 325 -15.61 6.12 -4.21
CA GLU A 325 -14.73 7.19 -4.67
C GLU A 325 -13.35 7.10 -4.00
N LEU A 326 -12.30 7.41 -4.76
CA LEU A 326 -10.95 7.64 -4.27
C LEU A 326 -10.59 9.06 -4.65
N ALA A 327 -11.07 10.03 -3.87
CA ALA A 327 -10.98 11.46 -4.19
C ALA A 327 -9.53 11.96 -4.38
N TRP A 328 -8.56 11.20 -3.86
CA TRP A 328 -7.14 11.48 -3.98
C TRP A 328 -6.38 10.42 -4.78
N ASP A 329 -7.07 9.55 -5.52
CA ASP A 329 -6.44 8.56 -6.40
C ASP A 329 -5.63 7.49 -5.64
N THR A 330 -4.59 6.92 -6.26
CA THR A 330 -3.73 5.89 -5.65
C THR A 330 -2.25 6.13 -5.96
N GLU A 331 -1.36 5.44 -5.24
CA GLU A 331 0.07 5.32 -5.53
C GLU A 331 0.48 3.86 -5.74
N LEU A 332 -0.38 3.08 -6.40
CA LEU A 332 -0.12 1.68 -6.70
C LEU A 332 0.90 1.52 -7.84
N PHE A 333 2.11 2.06 -7.68
CA PHE A 333 3.21 2.02 -8.66
C PHE A 333 4.34 1.06 -8.26
N GLY A 334 4.25 0.39 -7.11
CA GLY A 334 5.31 -0.48 -6.56
C GLY A 334 5.99 -1.40 -7.59
N PRO A 335 5.25 -2.16 -8.42
CA PRO A 335 5.81 -3.02 -9.47
C PRO A 335 6.72 -2.28 -10.47
N LEU A 336 6.40 -1.03 -10.79
CA LEU A 336 7.17 -0.20 -11.72
C LEU A 336 8.52 0.25 -11.16
N LEU A 337 8.70 0.18 -9.84
CA LEU A 337 9.98 0.47 -9.19
C LEU A 337 10.93 -0.74 -9.27
N LEU A 338 10.42 -1.94 -9.50
CA LEU A 338 11.18 -3.18 -9.57
C LEU A 338 11.69 -3.40 -11.01
N THR A 339 12.97 -3.79 -11.17
CA THR A 339 13.50 -4.12 -12.51
C THR A 339 13.13 -5.53 -12.96
N GLU A 340 12.76 -6.38 -11.99
CA GLU A 340 12.44 -7.79 -12.17
C GLU A 340 11.18 -8.09 -11.34
N GLU A 341 10.34 -8.99 -11.83
CA GLU A 341 9.11 -9.42 -11.15
C GLU A 341 9.06 -10.93 -10.99
N ILE A 342 8.34 -11.42 -9.98
CA ILE A 342 8.13 -12.85 -9.70
C ILE A 342 6.78 -13.39 -10.20
N VAL A 343 6.11 -12.65 -11.08
CA VAL A 343 4.86 -13.07 -11.73
C VAL A 343 5.07 -13.23 -13.23
N THR A 344 4.25 -14.08 -13.84
CA THR A 344 4.32 -14.38 -15.29
C THR A 344 3.89 -13.18 -16.14
N GLU A 345 2.84 -12.48 -15.72
CA GLU A 345 2.28 -11.30 -16.38
C GLU A 345 2.26 -10.13 -15.38
N PRO A 346 3.06 -9.07 -15.60
CA PRO A 346 3.08 -7.91 -14.72
C PRO A 346 1.79 -7.08 -14.86
N PRO A 347 1.40 -6.28 -13.85
CA PRO A 347 0.23 -5.41 -13.92
C PRO A 347 0.32 -4.40 -15.07
N ARG A 348 -0.82 -4.16 -15.73
CA ARG A 348 -0.89 -3.25 -16.88
C ARG A 348 -1.09 -1.80 -16.43
N TYR A 349 -0.14 -0.95 -16.80
CA TYR A 349 -0.21 0.50 -16.62
C TYR A 349 -0.34 1.21 -17.96
N GLU A 350 -1.41 1.97 -18.14
CA GLU A 350 -1.69 2.70 -19.39
C GLU A 350 -2.57 3.91 -19.09
N ASP A 351 -2.38 4.99 -19.85
CA ASP A 351 -3.20 6.19 -19.78
C ASP A 351 -3.41 6.71 -18.33
N PHE A 352 -2.31 6.79 -17.58
CA PHE A 352 -2.24 7.23 -16.18
C PHE A 352 -2.78 6.24 -15.13
N GLN A 353 -3.21 5.05 -15.54
CA GLN A 353 -3.97 4.15 -14.69
C GLN A 353 -3.38 2.74 -14.62
N LEU A 354 -3.65 2.07 -13.49
CA LEU A 354 -3.49 0.62 -13.31
C LEU A 354 -4.79 -0.07 -13.71
N HIS A 355 -4.74 -1.01 -14.66
CA HIS A 355 -5.89 -1.83 -15.06
C HIS A 355 -5.96 -3.12 -14.24
N VAL A 356 -7.11 -3.39 -13.62
CA VAL A 356 -7.28 -4.52 -12.71
C VAL A 356 -7.92 -5.72 -13.42
N PRO A 357 -7.29 -6.91 -13.40
CA PRO A 357 -7.79 -8.09 -14.11
C PRO A 357 -9.16 -8.56 -13.59
N ARG A 358 -9.91 -9.23 -14.46
CA ARG A 358 -11.18 -9.92 -14.16
C ARG A 358 -11.02 -11.44 -14.02
N LEU A 359 -9.77 -11.91 -13.92
CA LEU A 359 -9.45 -13.32 -13.77
C LEU A 359 -9.66 -13.78 -12.32
N PRO A 360 -9.87 -15.09 -12.08
CA PRO A 360 -10.06 -15.63 -10.74
C PRO A 360 -8.92 -15.30 -9.76
N GLY A 361 -9.27 -15.12 -8.49
CA GLY A 361 -8.31 -14.73 -7.46
C GLY A 361 -7.78 -13.32 -7.69
N LEU A 362 -6.48 -13.13 -7.50
CA LEU A 362 -5.80 -11.87 -7.82
C LEU A 362 -5.65 -11.66 -9.34
N GLY A 363 -5.84 -12.72 -10.13
CA GLY A 363 -5.65 -12.70 -11.58
C GLY A 363 -4.19 -12.72 -12.00
N LEU A 364 -3.33 -13.41 -11.24
CA LEU A 364 -1.90 -13.56 -11.49
C LEU A 364 -1.45 -14.99 -11.22
N THR A 365 -0.28 -15.36 -11.75
CA THR A 365 0.45 -16.58 -11.40
C THR A 365 1.92 -16.25 -11.14
N LEU A 366 2.55 -17.00 -10.23
CA LEU A 366 3.98 -16.85 -9.95
C LEU A 366 4.81 -17.39 -11.11
N ASP A 367 5.91 -16.70 -11.41
CA ASP A 367 7.01 -17.23 -12.22
C ASP A 367 7.95 -17.99 -11.27
N GLU A 368 7.85 -19.33 -11.28
CA GLU A 368 8.60 -20.20 -10.36
C GLU A 368 10.13 -20.11 -10.58
N GLU A 369 10.59 -19.84 -11.81
CA GLU A 369 12.02 -19.70 -12.09
C GLU A 369 12.57 -18.42 -11.48
N ARG A 370 11.85 -17.30 -11.66
CA ARG A 370 12.23 -16.02 -11.05
C ARG A 370 12.11 -16.04 -9.54
N LEU A 371 11.05 -16.65 -9.00
CA LEU A 371 10.90 -16.84 -7.56
C LEU A 371 12.07 -17.66 -6.99
N ALA A 372 12.46 -18.75 -7.64
CA ALA A 372 13.61 -19.56 -7.23
C ALA A 372 14.94 -18.82 -7.36
N ARG A 373 15.07 -17.93 -8.35
CA ARG A 373 16.27 -17.09 -8.54
C ARG A 373 16.42 -16.01 -7.47
N PHE A 374 15.32 -15.37 -7.07
CA PHE A 374 15.33 -14.20 -6.19
C PHE A 374 14.97 -14.52 -4.73
N ARG A 375 14.56 -15.76 -4.41
CA ARG A 375 14.38 -16.17 -3.00
C ARG A 375 15.68 -16.03 -2.23
N ARG A 376 15.60 -15.47 -1.03
CA ARG A 376 16.71 -15.40 -0.08
C ARG A 376 16.95 -16.80 0.51
N THR A 377 18.20 -17.27 0.42
CA THR A 377 18.63 -18.59 0.90
C THR A 377 18.84 -18.62 2.40
#